data_AF-X6I1R0-F1
#
_entry.id   AF-X6I1R0-F1
#
_cell.length_a   1.000
_cell.length_b   1.000
_cell.length_c   1.000
_cell.angle_alpha   90.00
_cell.angle_beta   90.00
_cell.angle_gamma   90.00
#
_symmetry.space_group_name_H-M   'P 1'
#
loop_
_entity.id
_entity.type
_entity.pdbx_description
1 polymer ?
#
loop_
_entity_poly.entity_id
_entity_poly.type
_entity_poly.pdbx_seq_one_letter_code
_entity_poly.pdbx_strand_id
1 'polypeptide(L)'
;MRGAGWIRGLMEADARDLRSEISRLQIDLIAAANSQGKSRLHDVAHTLRCQKARLERLEECLASMTSNVRPEASATPPHEGRP
;
A
#
# COMPACT_ATOMS: atom_id res chain seq x y z
N MET A 1 -14.04 21.44 -0.54
CA MET A 1 -14.29 20.00 -0.27
C MET A 1 -13.16 19.22 -0.93
N ARG A 2 -12.34 18.46 -0.19
CA ARG A 2 -11.32 17.61 -0.83
C ARG A 2 -12.03 16.32 -1.27
N GLY A 3 -12.06 16.02 -2.58
CA GLY A 3 -12.71 14.83 -3.14
C GLY A 3 -11.85 13.57 -3.09
N ALA A 4 -12.44 12.36 -3.12
CA ALA A 4 -11.82 11.06 -2.82
C ALA A 4 -10.35 10.82 -3.27
N GLY A 5 -9.88 11.47 -4.34
CA GLY A 5 -8.48 11.48 -4.75
C GLY A 5 -7.48 12.00 -3.70
N TRP A 6 -7.88 12.84 -2.74
CA TRP A 6 -6.98 13.31 -1.67
C TRP A 6 -6.62 12.20 -0.68
N ILE A 7 -7.57 11.32 -0.37
CA ILE A 7 -7.36 10.19 0.54
C ILE A 7 -6.45 9.17 -0.14
N ARG A 8 -6.69 8.88 -1.42
CA ARG A 8 -5.84 8.00 -2.23
C ARG A 8 -4.41 8.52 -2.30
N GLY A 9 -4.22 9.81 -2.59
CA GLY A 9 -2.87 10.42 -2.65
C GLY A 9 -2.13 10.36 -1.31
N LEU A 10 -2.84 10.50 -0.19
CA LEU A 10 -2.25 10.34 1.15
C LEU A 10 -1.84 8.89 1.42
N MET A 11 -2.69 7.93 1.08
CA MET A 11 -2.39 6.50 1.24
C MET A 11 -1.24 6.05 0.34
N GLU A 12 -1.15 6.56 -0.89
CA GLU A 12 -0.01 6.30 -1.80
C GLU A 12 1.30 6.91 -1.27
N ALA A 13 1.25 8.06 -0.60
CA ALA A 13 2.41 8.64 0.07
C ALA A 13 2.85 7.76 1.26
N ASP A 14 1.93 7.38 2.14
CA ASP A 14 2.22 6.50 3.29
C ASP A 14 2.79 5.15 2.84
N ALA A 15 2.28 4.58 1.73
CA ALA A 15 2.81 3.35 1.16
C ALA A 15 4.25 3.50 0.63
N ARG A 16 4.61 4.68 0.09
CA ARG A 16 5.99 4.95 -0.32
C ARG A 16 6.92 5.06 0.88
N ASP A 17 6.49 5.78 1.92
CA ASP A 17 7.27 5.96 3.14
C ASP A 17 7.51 4.62 3.84
N LEU A 18 6.48 3.76 3.93
CA LEU A 18 6.60 2.41 4.48
C LEU A 18 7.58 1.53 3.70
N ARG A 19 7.59 1.61 2.35
CA ARG A 19 8.56 0.85 1.54
C ARG A 19 9.99 1.32 1.79
N SER A 20 10.21 2.62 1.93
CA SER A 20 11.51 3.18 2.28
C SER A 20 11.96 2.73 3.67
N GLU A 21 11.06 2.74 4.65
CA GLU A 21 11.35 2.30 6.01
C GLU A 21 11.64 0.80 6.08
N ILE A 22 10.86 -0.04 5.37
CA ILE A 22 11.12 -1.48 5.25
C ILE A 22 12.51 -1.72 4.66
N SER A 23 12.90 -0.98 3.62
CA SER A 23 14.23 -1.10 3.01
C SER A 23 15.33 -0.73 4.00
N ARG A 24 15.14 0.31 4.82
CA ARG A 24 16.06 0.68 5.90
C ARG A 24 16.16 -0.43 6.95
N LEU A 25 15.02 -0.94 7.43
CA LEU A 25 14.96 -2.00 8.44
C LEU A 25 15.58 -3.31 7.96
N GLN A 26 15.50 -3.62 6.67
CA GLN A 26 16.19 -4.78 6.08
C GLN A 26 17.72 -4.63 6.16
N ILE A 27 18.25 -3.43 5.87
CA ILE A 27 19.68 -3.14 6.02
C ILE A 27 20.09 -3.23 7.50
N ASP A 28 19.29 -2.65 8.39
CA ASP A 28 19.56 -2.69 9.84
C ASP A 28 19.49 -4.11 10.39
N LEU A 29 18.62 -4.97 9.84
CA LEU A 29 18.53 -6.36 10.23
C LEU A 29 19.82 -7.11 9.89
N ILE A 30 20.36 -6.89 8.68
CA ILE A 30 21.64 -7.46 8.25
C ILE A 30 22.77 -6.93 9.15
N ALA A 31 22.80 -5.64 9.42
CA ALA A 31 23.80 -5.03 10.29
C ALA A 31 23.71 -5.58 11.73
N ALA A 32 22.50 -5.73 12.27
CA ALA A 32 22.27 -6.27 13.60
C ALA A 32 22.65 -7.75 13.69
N ALA A 33 22.36 -8.55 12.66
CA ALA A 33 22.73 -9.97 12.60
C ALA A 33 24.26 -10.18 12.57
N ASN A 34 24.98 -9.26 11.94
CA ASN A 34 26.44 -9.25 11.92
C ASN A 34 27.06 -8.71 13.23
N SER A 35 26.26 -8.11 14.10
CA SER A 35 26.68 -7.66 15.43
C SER A 35 26.31 -8.71 16.48
N GLN A 36 27.06 -8.83 17.58
CA GLN A 36 26.70 -9.77 18.67
C GLN A 36 25.46 -9.31 19.50
N GLY A 37 24.74 -8.27 19.08
CA GLY A 37 23.60 -7.67 19.77
C GLY A 37 22.26 -8.38 19.49
N LYS A 38 21.98 -9.47 20.23
CA LYS A 38 20.76 -10.28 20.08
C LYS A 38 19.44 -9.52 20.31
N SER A 39 19.42 -8.56 21.25
CA SER A 39 18.22 -7.75 21.54
C SER A 39 17.88 -6.83 20.35
N ARG A 40 18.87 -6.09 19.86
CA ARG A 40 18.71 -5.22 18.68
C ARG A 40 18.25 -5.99 17.45
N LEU A 41 18.77 -7.20 17.23
CA LEU A 41 18.33 -8.07 16.14
C LEU A 41 16.84 -8.40 16.25
N HIS A 42 16.38 -8.79 17.45
CA HIS A 42 14.99 -9.11 17.71
C HIS A 42 14.08 -7.89 17.49
N ASP A 43 14.47 -6.71 17.98
CA ASP A 43 13.68 -5.48 17.86
C ASP A 43 13.54 -5.03 16.41
N VAL A 44 14.63 -5.08 15.64
CA VAL A 44 14.60 -4.75 14.20
C VAL A 44 13.75 -5.77 13.44
N ALA A 45 13.88 -7.06 13.74
CA ALA A 45 13.07 -8.10 13.10
C ALA A 45 11.57 -7.98 13.44
N HIS A 46 11.24 -7.60 14.67
CA HIS A 46 9.86 -7.35 15.08
C HIS A 46 9.28 -6.15 14.34
N THR A 47 9.99 -5.01 14.36
CA THR A 47 9.58 -3.80 13.66
C THR A 47 9.39 -4.04 12.16
N LEU A 48 10.32 -4.76 11.51
CA LEU A 48 10.21 -5.10 10.10
C LEU A 48 8.94 -5.89 9.77
N ARG A 49 8.58 -6.89 10.59
CA ARG A 49 7.34 -7.66 10.40
C ARG A 49 6.10 -6.78 10.52
N CYS A 50 6.07 -5.89 11.51
CA CYS A 50 4.96 -4.96 11.70
C CYS A 50 4.79 -4.01 10.52
N GLN A 51 5.88 -3.43 10.00
CA GLN A 51 5.80 -2.51 8.86
C GLN A 51 5.38 -3.22 7.57
N LYS A 52 5.85 -4.44 7.33
CA LYS A 52 5.37 -5.25 6.19
C LYS A 52 3.87 -5.51 6.25
N ALA A 53 3.36 -5.97 7.40
CA ALA A 53 1.93 -6.22 7.57
C ALA A 53 1.09 -4.94 7.43
N ARG A 54 1.62 -3.79 7.88
CA ARG A 54 0.97 -2.50 7.69
C ARG A 54 0.92 -2.10 6.21
N LEU A 55 2.02 -2.29 5.48
CA LEU A 55 2.08 -2.01 4.05
C LEU A 55 1.09 -2.88 3.26
N GLU A 56 1.03 -4.18 3.54
CA GLU A 56 0.09 -5.11 2.89
C GLU A 56 -1.36 -4.65 3.04
N ARG A 57 -1.79 -4.29 4.26
CA ARG A 57 -3.15 -3.77 4.50
C ARG A 57 -3.42 -2.49 3.75
N LEU A 58 -2.43 -1.60 3.66
CA LEU A 58 -2.57 -0.32 2.97
C LEU A 58 -2.69 -0.52 1.45
N GLU A 59 -1.90 -1.44 0.89
CA GLU A 59 -1.96 -1.83 -0.53
C GLU A 59 -3.28 -2.52 -0.87
N GLU A 60 -3.79 -3.41 0.00
CA GLU A 60 -5.12 -4.02 -0.14
C GLU A 60 -6.23 -2.95 -0.15
N CYS A 61 -6.15 -1.98 0.77
CA CYS A 61 -7.11 -0.87 0.82
C CYS A 61 -7.04 -0.04 -0.47
N LEU A 62 -5.85 0.30 -0.97
CA LEU A 62 -5.67 1.03 -2.23
C LEU A 62 -6.23 0.26 -3.44
N ALA A 63 -6.03 -1.06 -3.47
CA ALA A 63 -6.59 -1.93 -4.51
C ALA A 63 -8.12 -1.91 -4.49
N SER A 64 -8.74 -2.02 -3.31
CA SER A 64 -10.20 -1.98 -3.15
C SER A 64 -10.81 -0.64 -3.58
N MET A 65 -10.10 0.47 -3.36
CA MET A 65 -10.53 1.80 -3.81
C MET A 65 -10.49 1.93 -5.33
N THR A 66 -9.55 1.24 -5.97
CA THR A 66 -9.39 1.26 -7.43
C THR A 66 -10.43 0.36 -8.10
N SER A 67 -10.77 -0.79 -7.50
CA SER A 67 -11.80 -1.71 -8.02
C SER A 67 -13.23 -1.15 -7.92
N ASN A 68 -13.49 -0.24 -6.98
CA ASN A 68 -14.81 0.37 -6.81
C ASN A 68 -15.06 1.56 -7.77
N VAL A 69 -14.09 1.91 -8.62
CA VAL A 69 -14.32 2.84 -9.74
C VAL A 69 -15.06 2.07 -10.84
N ARG A 70 -16.40 2.06 -10.75
CA ARG A 70 -17.27 1.51 -11.81
C ARG A 70 -16.94 2.22 -13.13
N PRO A 71 -16.60 1.51 -14.22
CA PRO A 71 -16.53 2.11 -15.53
C PRO A 71 -17.96 2.48 -15.99
N GLU A 72 -18.42 3.67 -15.60
CA GLU A 72 -19.56 4.35 -16.22
C GLU A 72 -19.11 4.87 -17.59
N ALA A 73 -18.94 3.96 -18.56
CA ALA A 73 -18.96 4.25 -19.98
C ALA A 73 -18.87 2.95 -20.80
N SER A 74 -20.01 2.34 -21.07
CA SER A 74 -20.31 2.02 -22.47
C SER A 74 -21.81 1.91 -22.64
N ALA A 75 -22.30 2.83 -23.47
CA ALA A 75 -23.68 3.18 -23.69
C ALA A 75 -24.55 1.99 -24.10
N THR A 76 -25.77 1.97 -23.57
CA THR A 76 -26.92 1.33 -24.18
C THR A 76 -27.08 1.88 -25.60
N PRO A 77 -27.03 1.07 -26.68
CA PRO A 77 -27.39 1.56 -28.00
C PRO A 77 -28.89 1.87 -28.03
N PRO A 78 -29.32 2.99 -28.65
CA PRO A 78 -30.74 3.30 -28.78
C PRO A 78 -31.39 2.28 -29.72
N HIS A 79 -32.54 1.76 -29.30
CA HIS A 79 -33.42 0.97 -30.14
C HIS A 79 -34.01 1.88 -31.22
N GLU A 80 -33.52 1.81 -32.47
CA GLU A 80 -34.16 2.46 -33.60
C GLU A 80 -34.75 1.42 -34.57
N GLY A 81 -36.09 1.44 -34.65
CA GLY A 81 -36.84 1.50 -35.90
C GLY A 81 -36.74 0.31 -36.86
N ARG A 82 -37.67 -0.62 -36.71
CA ARG A 82 -38.17 -1.46 -37.80
C ARG A 82 -38.98 -0.61 -38.79
N PRO A 83 -38.82 -0.82 -40.10
CA PRO A 83 -39.96 -0.94 -41.01
C PRO A 83 -40.16 -2.39 -41.47
#